data_AF-A0A1F9WYR4-F1
#
_entry.id   AF-A0A1F9WYR4-F1
#
_cell.length_a   1.000
_cell.length_b   1.000
_cell.length_c   1.000
_cell.angle_alpha   90.00
_cell.angle_beta   90.00
_cell.angle_gamma   90.00
#
_symmetry.space_group_name_H-M   'P 1'
#
loop_
_entity.id
_entity.type
_entity.pdbx_description
1 polymer ?
#
loop_
_entity_poly.entity_id
_entity_poly.type
_entity_poly.pdbx_seq_one_letter_code
_entity_poly.pdbx_strand_id
1 'polypeptide(L)'
;MSLTTFENVQCPCGEVFQAEIISSINAQLDPELKELLIGGELNILKCPSCSEFFYVEHFLLYFDPPVQLLAFIYPKSFELEKRRWENKMKEDFAASQEKFEPEEKVKYQPIIMFGLDSLVELLNHENDLADETEIVRYLSKDAGLKIIRIEMFHAREKKIPENLPCAEDIAKTNLSLRENVLSGLKKIIELSPELVIYRNLLNTISNDPVWSVSAIVTESKTEKKSK
;
A
#
# COMPACT_ATOMS: atom_id res chain seq x y z
N MET A 1 -0.32 -14.91 10.43
CA MET A 1 -1.56 -15.67 10.27
C MET A 1 -2.70 -14.73 10.56
N SER A 2 -3.70 -14.74 9.69
CA SER A 2 -4.94 -13.97 9.84
C SER A 2 -5.76 -14.48 11.03
N LEU A 3 -6.64 -13.62 11.56
CA LEU A 3 -7.43 -13.93 12.75
C LEU A 3 -8.91 -13.67 12.49
N THR A 4 -9.73 -14.48 13.13
CA THR A 4 -11.18 -14.34 13.18
C THR A 4 -11.65 -14.11 14.61
N THR A 5 -12.85 -13.57 14.75
CA THR A 5 -13.56 -13.39 16.03
C THR A 5 -15.01 -13.87 15.87
N PHE A 6 -15.63 -14.30 16.96
CA PHE A 6 -17.06 -14.64 16.97
C PHE A 6 -17.85 -13.46 17.52
N GLU A 7 -18.75 -12.91 16.72
CA GLU A 7 -19.57 -11.75 17.07
C GLU A 7 -21.06 -12.06 16.92
N ASN A 8 -21.88 -11.42 17.75
CA ASN A 8 -23.32 -11.39 17.53
C ASN A 8 -23.62 -10.35 16.44
N VAL A 9 -24.11 -10.81 15.30
CA VAL A 9 -24.43 -9.97 14.15
C VAL A 9 -25.94 -9.85 14.00
N GLN A 10 -26.40 -8.67 13.60
CA GLN A 10 -27.81 -8.39 13.35
C GLN A 10 -28.03 -8.23 11.85
N CYS A 11 -28.87 -9.10 11.27
CA CYS A 11 -29.33 -8.97 9.90
C CYS A 11 -30.30 -7.79 9.76
N PRO A 12 -30.38 -7.11 8.60
CA PRO A 12 -31.39 -6.08 8.34
C PRO A 12 -32.85 -6.53 8.56
N CYS A 13 -33.15 -7.83 8.51
CA CYS A 13 -34.49 -8.36 8.84
C CYS A 13 -34.80 -8.40 10.34
N GLY A 14 -33.81 -8.14 11.20
CA GLY A 14 -33.92 -8.15 12.66
C GLY A 14 -33.36 -9.39 13.35
N GLU A 15 -33.07 -10.47 12.61
CA GLU A 15 -32.49 -11.69 13.18
C GLU A 15 -31.09 -11.42 13.73
N VAL A 16 -30.81 -11.92 14.94
CA VAL A 16 -29.49 -11.84 15.58
C VAL A 16 -28.92 -13.24 15.73
N PHE A 17 -27.71 -13.45 15.23
CA PHE A 17 -27.04 -14.75 15.30
C PHE A 17 -25.53 -14.57 15.49
N GLN A 18 -24.86 -15.61 15.98
CA GLN A 18 -23.41 -15.59 16.13
C GLN A 18 -22.75 -15.99 14.79
N ALA A 19 -21.74 -15.24 14.38
CA ALA A 19 -20.98 -15.51 13.17
C ALA A 19 -19.48 -15.30 13.40
N GLU A 20 -18.68 -16.01 12.61
CA GLU A 20 -17.23 -15.82 12.54
C GLU A 20 -16.92 -14.67 11.57
N ILE A 21 -16.15 -13.70 12.04
CA ILE A 21 -15.81 -12.45 11.34
C ILE A 21 -14.28 -12.34 11.26
N ILE A 22 -13.77 -12.03 10.07
CA ILE A 22 -12.35 -11.76 9.87
C ILE A 22 -12.02 -10.39 10.48
N SER A 23 -11.08 -10.37 11.43
CA SER A 23 -10.67 -9.17 12.18
C SER A 23 -9.20 -8.82 12.00
N SER A 24 -8.40 -9.70 11.42
CA SER A 24 -7.02 -9.42 11.02
C SER A 24 -6.64 -10.20 9.77
N ILE A 25 -6.01 -9.54 8.81
CA ILE A 25 -5.46 -10.16 7.60
C ILE A 25 -3.94 -9.96 7.58
N ASN A 26 -3.21 -11.05 7.42
CA ASN A 26 -1.81 -11.01 7.00
C ASN A 26 -1.73 -11.38 5.51
N ALA A 27 -1.63 -10.38 4.65
CA ALA A 27 -1.69 -10.54 3.20
C ALA A 27 -0.53 -11.36 2.61
N GLN A 28 0.61 -11.42 3.29
CA GLN A 28 1.74 -12.25 2.86
C GLN A 28 1.48 -13.72 3.13
N LEU A 29 0.86 -14.05 4.25
CA LEU A 29 0.62 -15.42 4.68
C LEU A 29 -0.70 -15.98 4.14
N ASP A 30 -1.70 -15.12 3.96
CA ASP A 30 -3.06 -15.48 3.58
C ASP A 30 -3.53 -14.66 2.36
N PRO A 31 -2.91 -14.83 1.17
CA PRO A 31 -3.20 -14.01 -0.02
C PRO A 31 -4.65 -14.17 -0.51
N GLU A 32 -5.27 -15.34 -0.31
CA GLU A 32 -6.68 -15.57 -0.65
C GLU A 32 -7.62 -14.59 0.09
N LEU A 33 -7.31 -14.24 1.34
CA LEU A 33 -8.10 -13.24 2.09
C LEU A 33 -7.92 -11.82 1.55
N LYS A 34 -6.75 -11.50 0.99
CA LYS A 34 -6.53 -10.23 0.27
C LYS A 34 -7.37 -10.18 -1.00
N GLU A 35 -7.46 -11.29 -1.74
CA GLU A 35 -8.31 -11.38 -2.94
C GLU A 35 -9.78 -11.19 -2.60
N LEU A 36 -10.29 -11.87 -1.55
CA LEU A 36 -11.66 -11.68 -1.07
C LEU A 36 -11.93 -10.24 -0.61
N LEU A 37 -10.96 -9.61 0.07
CA LEU A 37 -11.04 -8.19 0.46
C LEU A 37 -11.19 -7.28 -0.76
N ILE A 38 -10.31 -7.42 -1.76
CA ILE A 38 -10.34 -6.60 -2.98
C ILE A 38 -11.61 -6.85 -3.79
N GLY A 39 -12.08 -8.10 -3.84
CA GLY A 39 -13.33 -8.49 -4.49
C GLY A 39 -14.59 -7.99 -3.77
N GLY A 40 -14.46 -7.43 -2.56
CA GLY A 40 -15.59 -6.98 -1.76
C GLY A 40 -16.41 -8.11 -1.13
N GLU A 41 -15.83 -9.31 -1.01
CA GLU A 41 -16.48 -10.52 -0.51
C GLU A 41 -16.18 -10.79 0.98
N LEU A 42 -15.33 -9.98 1.60
CA LEU A 42 -14.95 -10.12 3.00
C LEU A 42 -16.12 -9.85 3.94
N ASN A 43 -16.32 -10.73 4.93
CA ASN A 43 -17.35 -10.59 5.97
C ASN A 43 -18.78 -10.44 5.40
N ILE A 44 -19.06 -11.04 4.24
CA ILE A 44 -20.42 -11.25 3.74
C ILE A 44 -21.00 -12.50 4.39
N LEU A 45 -22.16 -12.35 5.04
CA LEU A 45 -22.86 -13.43 5.71
C LEU A 45 -24.21 -13.70 5.08
N LYS A 46 -24.65 -14.95 5.12
CA LYS A 46 -26.02 -15.35 4.77
C LYS A 46 -26.87 -15.46 6.03
N CYS A 47 -27.99 -14.75 6.09
CA CYS A 47 -28.91 -14.84 7.22
C CYS A 47 -29.59 -16.22 7.28
N PRO A 48 -29.62 -16.89 8.45
CA PRO A 48 -30.31 -18.18 8.59
C PRO A 48 -31.85 -18.06 8.52
N SER A 49 -32.41 -16.87 8.78
CA SER A 49 -33.85 -16.62 8.83
C SER A 49 -34.41 -16.21 7.46
N CYS A 50 -33.87 -15.16 6.84
CA CYS A 50 -34.37 -14.66 5.54
C CYS A 50 -33.54 -15.11 4.32
N SER A 51 -32.41 -15.81 4.52
CA SER A 51 -31.47 -16.23 3.45
C SER A 51 -30.80 -15.10 2.65
N GLU A 52 -30.98 -13.84 3.05
CA GLU A 52 -30.35 -12.68 2.42
C GLU A 52 -28.86 -12.61 2.75
N PHE A 53 -28.05 -12.13 1.79
CA PHE A 53 -26.64 -11.85 2.02
C PHE A 53 -26.47 -10.40 2.47
N PHE A 54 -25.63 -10.18 3.48
CA PHE A 54 -25.33 -8.84 3.96
C PHE A 54 -23.89 -8.74 4.45
N TYR A 55 -23.32 -7.55 4.27
CA TYR A 55 -21.98 -7.23 4.74
C TYR A 55 -22.01 -6.85 6.22
N VAL A 56 -21.06 -7.39 6.99
CA VAL A 56 -20.84 -7.00 8.38
C VAL A 56 -19.61 -6.12 8.47
N GLU A 57 -19.85 -4.86 8.80
CA GLU A 57 -18.77 -3.92 9.08
C GLU A 57 -18.16 -4.20 10.46
N HIS A 58 -16.86 -4.44 10.49
CA HIS A 58 -16.11 -4.74 11.71
C HIS A 58 -14.71 -4.13 11.65
N PHE A 59 -14.07 -3.99 12.80
CA PHE A 59 -12.67 -3.59 12.84
C PHE A 59 -11.79 -4.63 12.14
N LEU A 60 -10.89 -4.18 11.28
CA LEU A 60 -9.94 -5.03 10.57
C LEU A 60 -8.53 -4.48 10.74
N LEU A 61 -7.60 -5.34 11.17
CA LEU A 61 -6.16 -5.08 11.09
C LEU A 61 -5.61 -5.69 9.80
N TYR A 62 -5.18 -4.87 8.85
CA TYR A 62 -4.55 -5.34 7.61
C TYR A 62 -3.04 -5.19 7.69
N PHE A 63 -2.30 -6.26 7.42
CA PHE A 63 -0.85 -6.29 7.45
C PHE A 63 -0.27 -6.93 6.18
N ASP A 64 0.50 -6.16 5.42
CA ASP A 64 1.17 -6.57 4.19
C ASP A 64 2.66 -6.14 4.26
N PRO A 65 3.52 -6.97 4.88
CA PRO A 65 4.95 -6.68 5.03
C PRO A 65 5.69 -6.43 3.70
N PRO A 66 5.45 -7.21 2.62
CA PRO A 66 6.10 -6.99 1.33
C PRO A 66 5.94 -5.56 0.79
N VAL A 67 4.79 -4.94 1.00
CA VAL A 67 4.52 -3.55 0.57
C VAL A 67 4.59 -2.51 1.69
N GLN A 68 5.10 -2.91 2.85
CA GLN A 68 5.30 -2.06 4.02
C GLN A 68 4.00 -1.33 4.42
N LEU A 69 2.91 -2.09 4.52
CA LEU A 69 1.59 -1.57 4.87
C LEU A 69 1.06 -2.26 6.13
N LEU A 70 0.70 -1.43 7.11
CA LEU A 70 -0.04 -1.83 8.30
C LEU A 70 -1.19 -0.83 8.43
N ALA A 71 -2.42 -1.31 8.34
CA ALA A 71 -3.61 -0.47 8.37
C ALA A 71 -4.59 -0.95 9.44
N PHE A 72 -5.12 0.01 10.19
CA PHE A 72 -6.21 -0.16 11.15
C PHE A 72 -7.47 0.39 10.50
N ILE A 73 -8.40 -0.50 10.16
CA ILE A 73 -9.63 -0.15 9.46
C ILE A 73 -10.76 -0.26 10.48
N TYR A 74 -11.30 0.90 10.84
CA TYR A 74 -12.47 0.98 11.72
C TYR A 74 -13.75 1.04 10.90
N PRO A 75 -14.91 0.66 11.49
CA PRO A 75 -16.20 0.90 10.87
C PRO A 75 -16.38 2.36 10.45
N LYS A 76 -17.04 2.61 9.32
CA LYS A 76 -17.28 3.95 8.77
C LYS A 76 -18.00 4.85 9.75
N SER A 77 -18.90 4.28 10.55
CA SER A 77 -19.61 4.98 11.63
C SER A 77 -18.68 5.65 12.66
N PHE A 78 -17.42 5.21 12.77
CA PHE A 78 -16.46 5.73 13.75
C PHE A 78 -15.70 6.96 13.24
N GLU A 79 -15.90 7.35 11.97
CA GLU A 79 -15.18 8.46 11.33
C GLU A 79 -15.40 9.81 12.05
N LEU A 80 -16.59 10.04 12.64
CA LEU A 80 -16.87 11.24 13.43
C LEU A 80 -15.98 11.35 14.68
N GLU A 81 -15.49 10.23 15.18
CA GLU A 81 -14.58 10.15 16.33
C GLU A 81 -13.13 9.89 15.90
N LYS A 82 -12.75 10.23 14.66
CA LYS A 82 -11.44 9.94 14.07
C LYS A 82 -10.26 10.21 15.01
N ARG A 83 -10.21 11.36 15.67
CA ARG A 83 -9.13 11.73 16.61
C ARG A 83 -8.98 10.73 17.77
N ARG A 84 -10.11 10.22 18.29
CA ARG A 84 -10.11 9.22 19.37
C ARG A 84 -9.48 7.92 18.89
N TRP A 85 -9.88 7.45 17.72
CA TRP A 85 -9.40 6.20 17.14
C TRP A 85 -7.96 6.28 16.64
N GLU A 86 -7.52 7.44 16.16
CA GLU A 86 -6.11 7.72 15.85
C GLU A 86 -5.21 7.58 17.08
N ASN A 87 -5.63 8.15 18.21
CA ASN A 87 -4.87 8.04 19.46
C ASN A 87 -4.81 6.59 19.94
N LYS A 88 -5.95 5.90 19.93
CA LYS A 88 -6.01 4.49 20.29
C LYS A 88 -5.12 3.62 19.40
N MET A 89 -5.17 3.81 18.08
CA MET A 89 -4.33 3.09 17.13
C MET A 89 -2.83 3.31 17.43
N LYS A 90 -2.41 4.54 17.76
CA LYS A 90 -1.02 4.83 18.15
C LYS A 90 -0.63 4.13 19.44
N GLU A 91 -1.50 4.14 20.45
CA GLU A 91 -1.29 3.46 21.72
C GLU A 91 -1.17 1.94 21.54
N ASP A 92 -2.12 1.33 20.82
CA ASP A 92 -2.15 -0.11 20.54
C ASP A 92 -0.92 -0.54 19.73
N PHE A 93 -0.52 0.27 18.73
CA PHE A 93 0.69 0.02 17.95
C PHE A 93 1.95 0.11 18.81
N ALA A 94 2.12 1.18 19.61
CA ALA A 94 3.28 1.34 20.48
C ALA A 94 3.40 0.17 21.47
N ALA A 95 2.30 -0.20 22.14
CA ALA A 95 2.26 -1.32 23.07
C ALA A 95 2.54 -2.68 22.41
N SER A 96 2.20 -2.83 21.12
CA SER A 96 2.56 -4.00 20.33
C SER A 96 4.06 -4.02 20.02
N GLN A 97 4.62 -2.89 19.57
CA GLN A 97 6.03 -2.77 19.18
C GLN A 97 7.01 -2.90 20.35
N GLU A 98 6.59 -2.66 21.59
CA GLU A 98 7.41 -2.90 22.79
C GLU A 98 7.77 -4.37 23.02
N LYS A 99 6.97 -5.30 22.46
CA LYS A 99 7.15 -6.75 22.65
C LYS A 99 8.14 -7.38 21.67
N PHE A 100 8.57 -6.63 20.66
CA PHE A 100 9.46 -7.10 19.60
C PHE A 100 10.89 -6.58 19.78
N GLU A 101 11.87 -7.36 19.36
CA GLU A 101 13.27 -6.93 19.31
C GLU A 101 13.46 -5.83 18.25
N PRO A 102 14.47 -4.93 18.40
CA PRO A 102 14.65 -3.79 17.49
C PRO A 102 14.65 -4.13 15.99
N GLU A 103 15.21 -5.29 15.62
CA GLU A 103 15.28 -5.78 14.24
C GLU A 103 13.93 -6.26 13.69
N GLU A 104 13.02 -6.66 14.58
CA GLU A 104 11.68 -7.18 14.27
C GLU A 104 10.62 -6.07 14.26
N LYS A 105 10.95 -4.88 14.79
CA LYS A 105 10.04 -3.75 14.82
C LYS A 105 9.70 -3.25 13.42
N VAL A 106 8.43 -2.89 13.26
CA VAL A 106 7.91 -2.26 12.06
C VAL A 106 8.52 -0.87 11.93
N LYS A 107 9.23 -0.62 10.83
CA LYS A 107 9.99 0.63 10.58
C LYS A 107 9.12 1.81 10.13
N TYR A 108 7.84 1.56 9.89
CA TYR A 108 6.88 2.52 9.36
C TYR A 108 5.68 2.64 10.30
N GLN A 109 4.97 3.76 10.21
CA GLN A 109 3.78 4.00 11.03
C GLN A 109 2.56 3.30 10.44
N PRO A 110 1.64 2.81 11.29
CA PRO A 110 0.34 2.32 10.83
C PRO A 110 -0.51 3.45 10.26
N ILE A 111 -1.35 3.10 9.29
CA ILE A 111 -2.36 3.98 8.69
C ILE A 111 -3.71 3.68 9.34
N ILE A 112 -4.54 4.71 9.57
CA ILE A 112 -5.93 4.54 9.97
C ILE A 112 -6.85 4.79 8.79
N MET A 113 -7.88 3.97 8.64
CA MET A 113 -8.92 4.10 7.62
C MET A 113 -10.30 3.84 8.25
N PHE A 114 -11.35 4.34 7.61
CA PHE A 114 -12.73 4.19 8.06
C PHE A 114 -13.57 3.64 6.91
N GLY A 115 -14.06 2.42 7.08
CA GLY A 115 -14.67 1.61 6.02
C GLY A 115 -13.64 0.78 5.24
N LEU A 116 -14.04 -0.41 4.80
CA LEU A 116 -13.18 -1.29 3.97
C LEU A 116 -12.97 -0.73 2.56
N ASP A 117 -13.93 0.02 2.04
CA ASP A 117 -13.87 0.70 0.74
C ASP A 117 -12.60 1.56 0.61
N SER A 118 -12.25 2.28 1.67
CA SER A 118 -11.05 3.12 1.72
C SER A 118 -9.76 2.29 1.55
N LEU A 119 -9.70 1.09 2.16
CA LEU A 119 -8.57 0.18 2.00
C LEU A 119 -8.51 -0.42 0.60
N VAL A 120 -9.66 -0.84 0.06
CA VAL A 120 -9.75 -1.40 -1.29
C VAL A 120 -9.30 -0.38 -2.34
N GLU A 121 -9.71 0.88 -2.19
CA GLU A 121 -9.25 1.98 -3.05
C GLU A 121 -7.73 2.16 -2.99
N LEU A 122 -7.13 2.13 -1.79
CA LEU A 122 -5.68 2.18 -1.63
C LEU A 122 -4.98 1.00 -2.32
N LEU A 123 -5.47 -0.22 -2.10
CA LEU A 123 -4.87 -1.43 -2.67
C LEU A 123 -4.96 -1.44 -4.21
N ASN A 124 -6.07 -1.00 -4.78
CA ASN A 124 -6.21 -0.89 -6.23
C ASN A 124 -5.24 0.15 -6.81
N HIS A 125 -5.13 1.32 -6.17
CA HIS A 125 -4.15 2.32 -6.59
C HIS A 125 -2.70 1.81 -6.48
N GLU A 126 -2.39 0.99 -5.46
CA GLU A 126 -1.07 0.34 -5.35
C GLU A 126 -0.83 -0.72 -6.43
N ASN A 127 -1.87 -1.44 -6.85
CA ASN A 127 -1.76 -2.38 -7.98
C ASN A 127 -1.50 -1.63 -9.28
N ASP A 128 -2.24 -0.54 -9.56
CA ASP A 128 -2.00 0.31 -10.75
C ASP A 128 -0.57 0.87 -10.76
N LEU A 129 -0.07 1.31 -9.60
CA LEU A 129 1.31 1.73 -9.40
C LEU A 129 2.32 0.63 -9.71
N ALA A 130 2.08 -0.58 -9.21
CA ALA A 130 2.97 -1.72 -9.41
C ALA A 130 3.06 -2.10 -10.89
N ASP A 131 1.93 -2.09 -11.61
CA ASP A 131 1.85 -2.39 -13.03
C ASP A 131 2.68 -1.39 -13.86
N GLU A 132 2.47 -0.08 -13.69
CA GLU A 132 3.27 0.93 -14.38
C GLU A 132 4.76 0.84 -13.99
N THR A 133 5.04 0.55 -12.72
CA THR A 133 6.41 0.42 -12.21
C THR A 133 7.17 -0.74 -12.85
N GLU A 134 6.49 -1.86 -13.13
CA GLU A 134 7.08 -2.97 -13.87
C GLU A 134 7.44 -2.56 -15.31
N ILE A 135 6.54 -1.85 -16.00
CA ILE A 135 6.78 -1.32 -17.34
C ILE A 135 7.99 -0.36 -17.33
N VAL A 136 8.03 0.59 -16.39
CA VAL A 136 9.15 1.53 -16.26
C VAL A 136 10.46 0.80 -15.98
N ARG A 137 10.44 -0.25 -15.17
CA ARG A 137 11.64 -1.07 -14.92
C ARG A 137 12.17 -1.71 -16.19
N TYR A 138 11.28 -2.27 -17.00
CA TYR A 138 11.64 -2.85 -18.28
C TYR A 138 12.18 -1.81 -19.26
N LEU A 139 11.46 -0.70 -19.47
CA LEU A 139 11.85 0.38 -20.38
C LEU A 139 13.16 1.05 -19.96
N SER A 140 13.37 1.23 -18.65
CA SER A 140 14.62 1.80 -18.13
C SER A 140 15.81 0.92 -18.48
N LYS A 141 15.66 -0.40 -18.34
CA LYS A 141 16.71 -1.36 -18.69
C LYS A 141 17.03 -1.32 -20.18
N ASP A 142 16.00 -1.31 -21.04
CA ASP A 142 16.18 -1.26 -22.50
C ASP A 142 16.83 0.06 -22.96
N ALA A 143 16.40 1.18 -22.37
CA ALA A 143 16.92 2.50 -22.67
C ALA A 143 18.26 2.85 -22.00
N GLY A 144 18.85 1.91 -21.24
CA GLY A 144 20.11 2.10 -20.50
C GLY A 144 20.03 3.07 -19.31
N LEU A 145 18.82 3.37 -18.82
CA LEU A 145 18.57 4.23 -17.67
C LEU A 145 18.88 3.50 -16.35
N LYS A 146 19.14 4.28 -15.30
CA LYS A 146 19.24 3.78 -13.93
C LYS A 146 17.92 3.96 -13.20
N ILE A 147 17.71 3.19 -12.14
CA ILE A 147 16.52 3.28 -11.30
C ILE A 147 16.98 3.55 -9.88
N ILE A 148 16.35 4.54 -9.27
CA ILE A 148 16.42 4.77 -7.84
C ILE A 148 15.24 4.07 -7.20
N ARG A 149 15.51 3.26 -6.19
CA ARG A 149 14.46 2.66 -5.38
C ARG A 149 14.21 3.49 -4.13
N ILE A 150 12.96 3.64 -3.78
CA ILE A 150 12.46 4.25 -2.55
C ILE A 150 11.75 3.15 -1.77
N GLU A 151 11.85 3.16 -0.45
CA GLU A 151 11.05 2.26 0.39
C GLU A 151 9.55 2.58 0.20
N MET A 152 8.71 1.56 0.08
CA MET A 152 7.29 1.73 -0.27
C MET A 152 6.54 2.63 0.71
N PHE A 153 6.85 2.55 2.01
CA PHE A 153 6.21 3.44 2.98
C PHE A 153 6.56 4.92 2.76
N HIS A 154 7.80 5.24 2.38
CA HIS A 154 8.21 6.61 2.02
C HIS A 154 7.59 7.05 0.69
N ALA A 155 7.55 6.15 -0.28
CA ALA A 155 6.93 6.40 -1.59
C ALA A 155 5.44 6.75 -1.44
N ARG A 156 4.73 5.99 -0.60
CA ARG A 156 3.32 6.24 -0.23
C ARG A 156 3.11 7.58 0.47
N GLU A 157 3.96 7.94 1.44
CA GLU A 157 3.89 9.25 2.12
C GLU A 157 4.03 10.42 1.13
N LYS A 158 4.92 10.27 0.13
CA LYS A 158 5.17 11.28 -0.89
C LYS A 158 4.24 11.19 -2.10
N LYS A 159 3.37 10.17 -2.17
CA LYS A 159 2.49 9.86 -3.32
C LYS A 159 3.26 9.75 -4.64
N ILE A 160 4.36 9.02 -4.62
CA ILE A 160 5.21 8.75 -5.78
C ILE A 160 5.43 7.25 -5.96
N PRO A 161 5.77 6.77 -7.17
CA PRO A 161 6.24 5.40 -7.38
C PRO A 161 7.54 5.12 -6.62
N GLU A 162 7.73 3.87 -6.21
CA GLU A 162 8.92 3.42 -5.50
C GLU A 162 10.15 3.30 -6.41
N ASN A 163 9.97 3.24 -7.73
CA ASN A 163 11.07 3.20 -8.70
C ASN A 163 11.09 4.46 -9.55
N LEU A 164 12.17 5.24 -9.44
CA LEU A 164 12.35 6.48 -10.20
C LEU A 164 13.42 6.29 -11.29
N PRO A 165 13.07 6.42 -12.58
CA PRO A 165 14.04 6.35 -13.66
C PRO A 165 14.95 7.58 -13.67
N CYS A 166 16.22 7.36 -13.94
CA CYS A 166 17.28 8.38 -13.99
C CYS A 166 18.08 8.22 -15.27
N ALA A 167 18.43 9.34 -15.90
CA ALA A 167 19.27 9.36 -17.10
C ALA A 167 20.64 8.73 -16.87
N GLU A 168 21.24 9.02 -15.72
CA GLU A 168 22.58 8.58 -15.36
C GLU A 168 22.62 8.03 -13.94
N ASP A 169 23.72 7.34 -13.64
CA ASP A 169 24.08 6.93 -12.29
C ASP A 169 24.31 8.19 -11.43
N ILE A 170 23.52 8.37 -10.35
CA ILE A 170 23.61 9.56 -9.48
C ILE A 170 25.03 9.74 -8.93
N ALA A 171 25.74 8.64 -8.66
CA ALA A 171 27.09 8.71 -8.13
C ALA A 171 28.12 9.25 -9.15
N LYS A 172 27.76 9.33 -10.43
CA LYS A 172 28.67 9.68 -11.54
C LYS A 172 28.24 10.92 -12.32
N THR A 173 27.03 11.41 -12.10
CA THR A 173 26.49 12.56 -12.81
C THR A 173 26.76 13.86 -12.06
N ASN A 174 26.84 14.98 -12.79
CA ASN A 174 26.88 16.32 -12.22
C ASN A 174 25.49 16.93 -12.03
N LEU A 175 24.44 16.24 -12.50
CA LEU A 175 23.05 16.66 -12.35
C LEU A 175 22.60 16.51 -10.90
N SER A 176 21.75 17.44 -10.43
CA SER A 176 21.01 17.23 -9.20
C SER A 176 20.07 16.01 -9.33
N LEU A 177 19.69 15.43 -8.19
CA LEU A 177 18.72 14.33 -8.14
C LEU A 177 17.47 14.64 -8.97
N ARG A 178 16.91 15.84 -8.78
CA ARG A 178 15.73 16.32 -9.48
C ARG A 178 15.94 16.34 -11.01
N GLU A 179 17.04 16.94 -11.47
CA GLU A 179 17.34 17.04 -12.90
C GLU A 179 17.55 15.67 -13.54
N ASN A 180 18.22 14.77 -12.84
CA ASN A 180 18.48 13.42 -13.33
C ASN A 180 17.18 12.59 -13.43
N VAL A 181 16.31 12.68 -12.42
CA VAL A 181 14.98 12.04 -12.44
C VAL A 181 14.10 12.63 -13.55
N LEU A 182 14.06 13.97 -13.70
CA LEU A 182 13.30 14.61 -14.78
C LEU A 182 13.77 14.16 -16.17
N SER A 183 15.09 14.02 -16.35
CA SER A 183 15.66 13.52 -17.61
C SER A 183 15.26 12.06 -17.88
N GLY A 184 15.36 11.20 -16.87
CA GLY A 184 14.91 9.80 -16.96
C GLY A 184 13.43 9.67 -17.27
N LEU A 185 12.58 10.43 -16.56
CA LEU A 185 11.13 10.44 -16.77
C LEU A 185 10.75 10.89 -18.17
N LYS A 186 11.35 11.96 -18.70
CA LYS A 186 11.08 12.42 -20.08
C LYS A 186 11.33 11.30 -21.10
N LYS A 187 12.47 10.61 -20.98
CA LYS A 187 12.81 9.49 -21.87
C LYS A 187 11.81 8.33 -21.75
N ILE A 188 11.38 8.01 -20.53
CA ILE A 188 10.38 6.95 -20.30
C ILE A 188 9.03 7.30 -20.92
N ILE A 189 8.55 8.54 -20.73
CA ILE A 189 7.27 8.99 -21.28
C ILE A 189 7.31 9.11 -22.81
N GLU A 190 8.46 9.46 -23.39
CA GLU A 190 8.64 9.40 -24.85
C GLU A 190 8.52 7.97 -25.40
N LEU A 191 8.99 6.96 -24.67
CA LEU A 191 8.90 5.55 -25.06
C LEU A 191 7.52 4.94 -24.82
N SER A 192 6.83 5.35 -23.76
CA SER A 192 5.49 4.87 -23.41
C SER A 192 4.63 6.00 -22.86
N PRO A 193 3.93 6.75 -23.73
CA PRO A 193 3.10 7.87 -23.32
C PRO A 193 2.00 7.49 -22.34
N GLU A 194 1.47 6.25 -22.42
CA GLU A 194 0.32 5.76 -21.65
C GLU A 194 0.56 5.59 -20.14
N LEU A 195 1.80 5.76 -19.66
CA LEU A 195 2.12 5.69 -18.23
C LEU A 195 1.59 6.91 -17.48
N VAL A 196 0.33 6.87 -17.06
CA VAL A 196 -0.41 7.98 -16.45
C VAL A 196 0.24 8.43 -15.14
N ILE A 197 0.62 7.49 -14.28
CA ILE A 197 1.20 7.79 -12.97
C ILE A 197 2.57 8.46 -13.15
N TYR A 198 3.43 7.90 -14.00
CA TYR A 198 4.75 8.48 -14.25
C TYR A 198 4.67 9.81 -15.01
N ARG A 199 3.65 10.02 -15.84
CA ARG A 199 3.38 11.32 -16.49
C ARG A 199 2.96 12.37 -15.47
N ASN A 200 2.09 12.00 -14.52
CA ASN A 200 1.68 12.87 -13.43
C ASN A 200 2.86 13.21 -12.51
N LEU A 201 3.75 12.25 -12.26
CA LEU A 201 4.99 12.49 -11.53
C LEU A 201 5.90 13.49 -12.25
N LEU A 202 6.11 13.32 -13.57
CA LEU A 202 6.90 14.25 -14.39
C LEU A 202 6.36 15.68 -14.29
N ASN A 203 5.04 15.85 -14.38
CA ASN A 203 4.38 17.15 -14.23
C ASN A 203 4.58 17.73 -12.83
N THR A 204 4.45 16.90 -11.79
CA THR A 204 4.61 17.31 -10.39
C THR A 204 6.03 17.83 -10.13
N ILE A 205 7.05 17.04 -10.49
CA ILE A 205 8.46 17.41 -10.27
C ILE A 205 8.84 18.62 -11.13
N SER A 206 8.32 18.73 -12.36
CA SER A 206 8.59 19.88 -13.23
C SER A 206 8.11 21.20 -12.61
N ASN A 207 6.98 21.16 -11.90
CA ASN A 207 6.37 22.33 -11.26
C ASN A 207 6.87 22.60 -9.83
N ASP A 208 7.68 21.71 -9.25
CA ASP A 208 8.28 21.87 -7.92
C ASP A 208 9.81 21.98 -8.03
N PRO A 209 10.39 23.20 -8.02
CA PRO A 209 11.84 23.42 -8.13
C PRO A 209 12.64 22.87 -6.95
N VAL A 210 12.02 22.69 -5.78
CA VAL A 210 12.69 22.22 -4.56
C VAL A 210 12.41 20.75 -4.28
N TRP A 211 11.77 20.06 -5.23
CA TRP A 211 11.45 18.65 -5.12
C TRP A 211 12.71 17.81 -4.82
N SER A 212 12.59 16.96 -3.81
CA SER A 212 13.64 16.04 -3.38
C SER A 212 13.05 14.84 -2.66
N VAL A 213 13.78 13.72 -2.68
CA VAL A 213 13.41 12.49 -1.98
C VAL A 213 14.65 11.88 -1.33
N SER A 214 14.47 11.35 -0.11
CA SER A 214 15.48 10.55 0.57
C SER A 214 15.53 9.16 -0.06
N ALA A 215 16.25 9.04 -1.17
CA ALA A 215 16.48 7.77 -1.82
C ALA A 215 17.39 6.88 -0.97
N ILE A 216 16.92 5.68 -0.61
CA ILE A 216 17.83 4.59 -0.22
C ILE A 216 18.22 3.94 -1.54
N VAL A 217 19.35 4.39 -2.12
CA VAL A 217 19.92 3.78 -3.32
C VAL A 217 20.32 2.34 -2.98
N THR A 218 19.38 1.42 -3.11
CA THR A 218 19.69 -0.01 -3.16
C THR A 218 20.05 -0.30 -4.60
N GLU A 219 21.36 -0.36 -4.87
CA GLU A 219 21.84 -0.95 -6.13
C GLU A 219 21.18 -2.32 -6.29
N SER A 220 20.47 -2.51 -7.39
CA SER A 220 19.91 -3.81 -7.76
C SER A 220 21.07 -4.81 -7.79
N LYS A 221 21.18 -5.68 -6.77
CA LYS A 221 21.97 -6.89 -6.89
C LYS A 221 21.42 -7.62 -8.10
N THR A 222 22.26 -7.75 -9.11
CA THR A 222 22.01 -8.55 -10.30
C THR A 222 21.50 -9.92 -9.83
N GLU A 223 20.26 -10.24 -10.18
CA GLU A 223 19.77 -11.61 -10.12
C GLU A 223 20.72 -12.46 -10.96
N LYS A 224 21.66 -13.14 -10.29
CA LYS A 224 22.37 -14.26 -10.87
C LYS A 224 21.29 -15.29 -11.17
N LYS A 225 20.94 -15.43 -12.45
CA LYS A 225 20.31 -16.63 -12.98
C LYS A 225 21.18 -17.81 -12.55
N SER A 226 20.71 -18.56 -11.56
CA SER A 226 21.24 -19.88 -11.27
C SER A 226 20.90 -20.77 -12.46
N LYS A 227 21.95 -21.33 -13.06
CA LYS A 227 21.89 -22.41 -14.04
C LYS A 227 21.34 -23.68 -13.40
#